data_AF-I3TIH1-F1
#
_entry.id   AF-I3TIH1-F1
#
_cell.length_a   1.000
_cell.length_b   1.000
_cell.length_c   1.000
_cell.angle_alpha   90.00
_cell.angle_beta   90.00
_cell.angle_gamma   90.00
#
_symmetry.space_group_name_H-M   'P 1'
#
loop_
_entity.id
_entity.type
_entity.pdbx_description
1 polymer ?
#
loop_
_entity_poly.entity_id
_entity_poly.type
_entity_poly.pdbx_seq_one_letter_code
_entity_poly.pdbx_strand_id
1 'polypeptide(L)'
;MAAPIPLRPDYDGAGLRALARRSKDADQTRRLLALALIYDGGSRRSAAQLGGVGLQIIRDWVLRFNAHGPDGLIDRKAPGAVPKLNAAQRQALAEKVVRGPTPAVDGVVRWRLKDLAHWIFEEFGISIDETTVGRELKAMGFRKLSARPRHHAQDVEALEDFKKNSRPDWQKSKPPYRREPG
;
A
#
# COMPACT_ATOMS: atom_id res chain seq x y z
N MET A 1 -33.14 26.09 -14.94
CA MET A 1 -32.17 25.64 -13.90
C MET A 1 -32.96 24.92 -12.81
N ALA A 2 -32.51 23.75 -12.36
CA ALA A 2 -33.14 23.03 -11.25
C ALA A 2 -32.95 23.79 -9.93
N ALA A 3 -33.94 23.73 -9.04
CA ALA A 3 -33.87 24.36 -7.72
C ALA A 3 -32.63 23.87 -6.95
N PRO A 4 -31.96 24.74 -6.20
CA PRO A 4 -30.77 24.37 -5.48
C PRO A 4 -31.10 23.45 -4.28
N ILE A 5 -30.32 22.40 -4.08
CA ILE A 5 -30.54 21.38 -3.05
C ILE A 5 -30.50 22.06 -1.66
N PRO A 6 -31.56 21.96 -0.84
CA PRO A 6 -31.58 22.55 0.50
C PRO A 6 -30.62 21.80 1.42
N LEU A 7 -30.08 22.52 2.40
CA LEU A 7 -29.36 21.92 3.52
C LEU A 7 -30.35 21.24 4.48
N ARG A 8 -29.94 20.15 5.12
CA ARG A 8 -30.72 19.44 6.14
C ARG A 8 -31.13 20.40 7.28
N PRO A 9 -32.35 20.29 7.84
CA PRO A 9 -32.89 21.31 8.75
C PRO A 9 -32.44 21.17 10.22
N ASP A 10 -31.76 20.09 10.59
CA ASP A 10 -31.32 19.78 11.95
C ASP A 10 -29.97 20.42 12.35
N TYR A 11 -29.46 21.32 11.50
CA TYR A 11 -28.27 22.13 11.76
C TYR A 11 -28.55 23.59 11.44
N ASP A 12 -27.69 24.47 11.94
CA ASP A 12 -27.72 25.91 11.69
C ASP A 12 -26.31 26.48 11.49
N GLY A 13 -26.26 27.77 11.13
CA GLY A 13 -25.00 28.48 10.92
C GLY A 13 -24.14 28.55 12.19
N ALA A 14 -24.76 28.74 13.36
CA ALA A 14 -24.05 28.80 14.64
C ALA A 14 -23.38 27.46 15.00
N GLY A 15 -24.11 26.36 14.85
CA GLY A 15 -23.62 25.00 15.07
C GLY A 15 -22.46 24.64 14.15
N LEU A 16 -22.56 24.98 12.86
CA LEU A 16 -21.46 24.77 11.93
C LEU A 16 -20.21 25.59 12.27
N ARG A 17 -20.36 26.85 12.66
CA ARG A 17 -19.21 27.66 13.14
C ARG A 17 -18.60 27.08 14.41
N ALA A 18 -19.42 26.53 15.32
CA ALA A 18 -18.93 25.87 16.52
C ALA A 18 -18.15 24.58 16.18
N LEU A 19 -18.63 23.79 15.23
CA LEU A 19 -17.91 22.62 14.70
C LEU A 19 -16.60 23.02 14.02
N ALA A 20 -16.61 24.08 13.21
CA ALA A 20 -15.43 24.59 12.52
C ALA A 20 -14.31 24.99 13.50
N ARG A 21 -14.66 25.61 14.64
CA ARG A 21 -13.69 25.96 15.70
C ARG A 21 -13.08 24.74 16.39
N ARG A 22 -13.81 23.61 16.46
CA ARG A 22 -13.34 22.37 17.08
C ARG A 22 -12.60 21.45 16.11
N SER A 23 -12.79 21.64 14.80
CA SER A 23 -12.14 20.86 13.77
C SER A 23 -10.63 21.07 13.78
N LYS A 24 -9.89 19.97 13.65
CA LYS A 24 -8.44 19.97 13.42
C LYS A 24 -8.07 19.86 11.93
N ASP A 25 -9.06 19.62 11.08
CA ASP A 25 -8.92 19.53 9.63
C ASP A 25 -9.26 20.89 9.02
N ALA A 26 -8.26 21.54 8.41
CA ALA A 26 -8.39 22.86 7.79
C ALA A 26 -9.37 22.86 6.60
N ASP A 27 -9.43 21.77 5.85
CA ASP A 27 -10.37 21.63 4.73
C ASP A 27 -11.79 21.47 5.26
N GLN A 28 -11.98 20.66 6.30
CA GLN A 28 -13.28 20.54 6.96
C GLN A 28 -13.74 21.89 7.52
N THR A 29 -12.85 22.64 8.19
CA THR A 29 -13.15 23.98 8.72
C THR A 29 -13.64 24.92 7.63
N ARG A 30 -12.93 25.00 6.50
CA ARG A 30 -13.33 25.83 5.36
C ARG A 30 -14.71 25.45 4.81
N ARG A 31 -14.97 24.15 4.67
CA ARG A 31 -16.24 23.61 4.18
C ARG A 31 -17.39 23.92 5.13
N LEU A 32 -17.19 23.75 6.43
CA LEU A 32 -18.18 24.07 7.47
C LEU A 32 -18.53 25.56 7.47
N LEU A 33 -17.55 26.45 7.33
CA LEU A 33 -17.79 27.91 7.25
C LEU A 33 -18.54 28.30 5.98
N ALA A 34 -18.21 27.69 4.84
CA ALA A 34 -18.94 27.92 3.59
C ALA A 34 -20.42 27.50 3.70
N LEU A 35 -20.71 26.36 4.33
CA LEU A 35 -22.10 25.92 4.55
C LEU A 35 -22.81 26.76 5.63
N ALA A 36 -22.11 27.24 6.65
CA ALA A 36 -22.67 28.14 7.66
C ALA A 36 -23.23 29.41 7.02
N LEU A 37 -22.49 29.98 6.07
CA LEU A 37 -22.94 31.14 5.30
C LEU A 37 -24.26 30.89 4.56
N ILE A 38 -24.48 29.67 4.05
CA ILE A 38 -25.73 29.30 3.37
C ILE A 38 -26.88 29.19 4.38
N TYR A 39 -26.64 28.64 5.57
CA TYR A 39 -27.65 28.64 6.65
C TYR A 39 -28.03 30.06 7.09
N ASP A 40 -27.08 30.99 7.08
CA ASP A 40 -27.33 32.40 7.41
C ASP A 40 -28.07 33.17 6.28
N GLY A 41 -28.52 32.48 5.23
CA GLY A 41 -29.20 33.06 4.07
C GLY A 41 -28.27 33.62 2.99
N GLY A 42 -26.95 33.41 3.14
CA GLY A 42 -25.96 33.81 2.14
C GLY A 42 -26.09 33.04 0.82
N SER A 43 -25.67 33.68 -0.27
CA SER A 43 -25.74 33.05 -1.59
C SER A 43 -24.73 31.90 -1.73
N ARG A 44 -25.08 30.88 -2.53
CA ARG A 44 -24.14 29.79 -2.88
C ARG A 44 -22.90 30.29 -3.62
N ARG A 45 -23.01 31.42 -4.34
CA ARG A 45 -21.85 32.08 -4.97
C ARG A 45 -20.90 32.65 -3.92
N SER A 46 -21.43 33.31 -2.90
CA SER A 46 -20.63 33.82 -1.77
C SER A 46 -19.99 32.66 -0.98
N ALA A 47 -20.72 31.57 -0.77
CA ALA A 47 -20.18 30.37 -0.13
C ALA A 47 -19.05 29.73 -0.96
N ALA A 48 -19.20 29.68 -2.28
CA ALA A 48 -18.16 29.21 -3.20
C ALA A 48 -16.90 30.07 -3.12
N GLN A 49 -17.06 31.39 -3.08
CA GLN A 49 -15.96 32.34 -2.92
C GLN A 49 -15.26 32.18 -1.56
N LEU A 50 -16.02 32.07 -0.47
CA LEU A 50 -15.46 31.80 0.87
C LEU A 50 -14.72 30.46 0.93
N GLY A 51 -15.26 29.44 0.26
CA GLY A 51 -14.69 28.11 0.19
C GLY A 51 -13.51 27.98 -0.78
N GLY A 52 -13.23 28.99 -1.61
CA GLY A 52 -12.21 28.95 -2.67
C GLY A 52 -12.51 27.91 -3.76
N VAL A 53 -13.79 27.64 -4.05
CA VAL A 53 -14.22 26.56 -4.95
C VAL A 53 -15.31 27.02 -5.92
N GLY A 54 -15.63 26.18 -6.92
CA GLY A 54 -16.74 26.41 -7.84
C GLY A 54 -18.11 26.03 -7.25
N LEU A 55 -19.20 26.48 -7.90
CA LEU A 55 -20.59 26.19 -7.48
C LEU A 55 -20.91 24.70 -7.43
N GLN A 56 -20.34 23.90 -8.34
CA GLN A 56 -20.54 22.45 -8.35
C GLN A 56 -19.97 21.80 -7.09
N ILE A 57 -18.81 22.27 -6.61
CA ILE A 57 -18.19 21.75 -5.38
C ILE A 57 -19.03 22.11 -4.15
N ILE A 58 -19.63 23.30 -4.10
CA ILE A 58 -20.59 23.65 -3.04
C ILE A 58 -21.80 22.70 -3.07
N ARG A 59 -22.33 22.37 -4.25
CA ARG A 59 -23.41 21.39 -4.40
C ARG A 59 -22.99 20.02 -3.85
N ASP A 60 -21.79 19.57 -4.17
CA ASP A 60 -21.25 18.29 -3.71
C ASP A 60 -21.04 18.29 -2.18
N TRP A 61 -20.58 19.39 -1.60
CA TRP A 61 -20.48 19.55 -0.14
C TRP A 61 -21.85 19.50 0.53
N VAL A 62 -22.87 20.17 -0.01
CA VAL A 62 -24.25 20.10 0.49
C VAL A 62 -24.76 18.66 0.44
N LEU A 63 -24.54 17.94 -0.67
CA LEU A 63 -24.94 16.52 -0.80
C LEU A 63 -24.26 15.63 0.24
N ARG A 64 -22.93 15.74 0.39
CA ARG A 64 -22.16 14.96 1.38
C ARG A 64 -22.56 15.30 2.82
N PHE A 65 -22.79 16.58 3.10
CA PHE A 65 -23.26 17.05 4.40
C PHE A 65 -24.67 16.56 4.72
N ASN A 66 -25.59 16.58 3.74
CA ASN A 66 -26.94 16.07 3.93
C ASN A 66 -26.92 14.56 4.22
N ALA A 67 -26.07 13.79 3.52
CA ALA A 67 -25.96 12.34 3.71
C ALA A 67 -25.26 11.92 5.00
N HIS A 68 -24.22 12.64 5.44
CA HIS A 68 -23.30 12.18 6.49
C HIS A 68 -23.03 13.22 7.59
N GLY A 69 -23.70 14.36 7.57
CA GLY A 69 -23.47 15.45 8.51
C GLY A 69 -22.06 16.06 8.37
N PRO A 70 -21.53 16.65 9.45
CA PRO A 70 -20.19 17.26 9.47
C PRO A 70 -19.07 16.31 9.04
N ASP A 71 -19.19 15.01 9.35
CA ASP A 71 -18.21 13.98 8.98
C ASP A 71 -18.16 13.74 7.48
N GLY A 72 -19.25 14.06 6.76
CA GLY A 72 -19.28 14.03 5.29
C GLY A 72 -18.32 15.03 4.65
N LEU A 73 -17.92 16.07 5.37
CA LEU A 73 -17.02 17.12 4.90
C LEU A 73 -15.54 16.83 5.19
N ILE A 74 -15.23 15.73 5.88
CA ILE A 74 -13.86 15.24 6.05
C ILE A 74 -13.47 14.46 4.80
N ASP A 75 -12.24 14.63 4.34
CA ASP A 75 -11.74 13.79 3.24
C ASP A 75 -11.52 12.36 3.71
N ARG A 76 -12.26 11.44 3.08
CA ARG A 76 -12.06 10.02 3.27
C ARG A 76 -10.92 9.59 2.37
N LYS A 77 -9.98 8.83 2.92
CA LYS A 77 -8.99 8.13 2.12
C LYS A 77 -9.74 7.21 1.15
N ALA A 78 -9.60 7.46 -0.14
CA ALA A 78 -10.18 6.58 -1.15
C ALA A 78 -9.70 5.14 -0.90
N PRO A 79 -10.55 4.12 -1.05
CA PRO A 79 -10.08 2.76 -1.07
C PRO A 79 -8.97 2.67 -2.13
N GLY A 80 -7.83 2.09 -1.76
CA GLY A 80 -6.71 1.94 -2.69
C GLY A 80 -7.12 1.16 -3.93
N ALA A 81 -6.24 1.10 -4.93
CA ALA A 81 -6.49 0.32 -6.13
C ALA A 81 -6.91 -1.12 -5.77
N VAL A 82 -8.01 -1.58 -6.39
CA VAL A 82 -8.47 -2.96 -6.20
C VAL A 82 -7.35 -3.89 -6.68
N PRO A 83 -6.91 -4.87 -5.86
CA PRO A 83 -5.89 -5.81 -6.29
C PRO A 83 -6.31 -6.57 -7.54
N LYS A 84 -5.37 -6.80 -8.46
CA LYS A 84 -5.66 -7.48 -9.73
C LYS A 84 -6.07 -8.94 -9.56
N LEU A 85 -5.58 -9.61 -8.51
CA LEU A 85 -5.96 -10.98 -8.18
C LEU A 85 -6.93 -11.00 -7.01
N ASN A 86 -8.03 -11.74 -7.17
CA ASN A 86 -8.95 -12.03 -6.08
C ASN A 86 -8.39 -13.15 -5.16
N ALA A 87 -9.11 -13.45 -4.08
CA ALA A 87 -8.65 -14.44 -3.10
C ALA A 87 -8.49 -15.86 -3.69
N ALA A 88 -9.42 -16.28 -4.56
CA ALA A 88 -9.36 -17.60 -5.19
C ALA A 88 -8.16 -17.72 -6.16
N GLN A 89 -7.90 -16.67 -6.94
CA GLN A 89 -6.76 -16.61 -7.87
C GLN A 89 -5.42 -16.59 -7.13
N ARG A 90 -5.35 -15.90 -5.98
CA ARG A 90 -4.18 -15.97 -5.09
C ARG A 90 -3.95 -17.38 -4.57
N GLN A 91 -5.00 -18.06 -4.13
CA GLN A 91 -4.91 -19.42 -3.64
C GLN A 91 -4.40 -20.37 -4.74
N ALA A 92 -4.96 -20.30 -5.95
CA ALA A 92 -4.52 -21.08 -7.09
C ALA A 92 -3.05 -20.79 -7.47
N LEU A 93 -2.64 -19.51 -7.44
CA LEU A 93 -1.25 -19.12 -7.64
C LEU A 93 -0.32 -19.73 -6.57
N ALA A 94 -0.72 -19.69 -5.30
CA ALA A 94 0.05 -20.29 -4.21
C ALA A 94 0.22 -21.81 -4.42
N GLU A 95 -0.85 -22.51 -4.78
CA GLU A 95 -0.83 -23.94 -5.08
C GLU A 95 0.07 -24.27 -6.27
N LYS A 96 0.00 -23.50 -7.35
CA LYS A 96 0.87 -23.66 -8.53
C LYS A 96 2.34 -23.45 -8.19
N VAL A 97 2.65 -22.48 -7.32
CA VAL A 97 4.02 -22.23 -6.85
C VAL A 97 4.53 -23.36 -5.96
N VAL A 98 3.71 -23.85 -5.02
CA VAL A 98 4.07 -24.96 -4.10
C VAL A 98 4.26 -26.27 -4.85
N ARG A 99 3.39 -26.58 -5.82
CA ARG A 99 3.51 -27.76 -6.68
C ARG A 99 4.81 -27.76 -7.48
N GLY A 100 5.32 -26.57 -7.83
CA GLY A 100 6.46 -26.41 -8.73
C GLY A 100 6.10 -26.71 -10.20
N PRO A 101 7.00 -26.39 -11.13
CA PRO A 101 6.75 -26.65 -12.54
C PRO A 101 6.93 -28.13 -12.87
N THR A 102 6.11 -28.62 -13.80
CA THR A 102 6.25 -29.92 -14.44
C THR A 102 6.96 -29.69 -15.78
N PRO A 103 8.25 -30.05 -15.96
CA PRO A 103 9.03 -29.63 -17.13
C PRO A 103 8.42 -30.01 -18.48
N ALA A 104 7.75 -31.17 -18.57
CA ALA A 104 7.09 -31.64 -19.79
C ALA A 104 5.88 -30.79 -20.22
N VAL A 105 5.22 -30.10 -19.28
CA VAL A 105 4.02 -29.29 -19.54
C VAL A 105 4.36 -27.81 -19.50
N ASP A 106 5.09 -27.38 -18.47
CA ASP A 106 5.36 -25.98 -18.18
C ASP A 106 6.65 -25.47 -18.86
N GLY A 107 7.48 -26.35 -19.43
CA GLY A 107 8.70 -26.00 -20.18
C GLY A 107 9.84 -25.38 -19.35
N VAL A 108 9.69 -25.34 -18.03
CA VAL A 108 10.68 -24.75 -17.11
C VAL A 108 10.99 -25.69 -15.94
N VAL A 109 12.24 -25.63 -15.46
CA VAL A 109 12.70 -26.41 -14.29
C VAL A 109 12.43 -25.68 -12.97
N ARG A 110 12.31 -24.36 -13.02
CA ARG A 110 11.97 -23.51 -11.87
C ARG A 110 11.04 -22.38 -12.32
N TRP A 111 10.12 -21.99 -11.47
CA TRP A 111 9.31 -20.81 -11.71
C TRP A 111 10.17 -19.53 -11.68
N ARG A 112 10.09 -18.73 -12.75
CA ARG A 112 10.44 -17.30 -12.74
C ARG A 112 9.15 -16.49 -12.67
N LEU A 113 9.25 -15.23 -12.26
CA LEU A 113 8.08 -14.35 -12.15
C LEU A 113 7.37 -14.18 -13.49
N LYS A 114 8.11 -14.06 -14.61
CA LYS A 114 7.54 -14.06 -15.96
C LYS A 114 6.75 -15.32 -16.32
N ASP A 115 7.19 -16.48 -15.85
CA ASP A 115 6.50 -17.75 -16.16
C ASP A 115 5.17 -17.80 -15.41
N LEU A 116 5.14 -17.33 -14.15
CA LEU A 116 3.91 -17.21 -13.36
C LEU A 116 2.97 -16.11 -13.89
N ALA A 117 3.52 -15.00 -14.37
CA ALA A 117 2.73 -13.95 -15.03
C ALA A 117 2.02 -14.50 -16.27
N HIS A 118 2.74 -15.28 -17.08
CA HIS A 118 2.17 -15.94 -18.26
C HIS A 118 1.12 -16.99 -17.85
N TRP A 119 1.40 -17.83 -16.87
CA TRP A 119 0.41 -18.80 -16.37
C TRP A 119 -0.88 -18.13 -15.87
N ILE A 120 -0.79 -17.01 -15.15
CA ILE A 120 -1.96 -16.23 -14.70
C ILE A 120 -2.77 -15.69 -15.88
N PHE A 121 -2.09 -15.28 -16.95
CA PHE A 121 -2.76 -14.85 -18.16
C PHE A 121 -3.49 -16.02 -18.85
N GLU A 122 -2.84 -17.16 -19.01
CA GLU A 122 -3.45 -18.35 -19.63
C GLU A 122 -4.64 -18.88 -18.81
N GLU A 123 -4.52 -18.93 -17.49
CA GLU A 123 -5.55 -19.50 -16.61
C GLU A 123 -6.73 -18.55 -16.37
N PHE A 124 -6.47 -17.24 -16.22
CA PHE A 124 -7.48 -16.27 -15.76
C PHE A 124 -7.73 -15.11 -16.74
N GLY A 125 -6.96 -14.98 -17.82
CA GLY A 125 -7.03 -13.85 -18.75
C GLY A 125 -6.54 -12.52 -18.17
N ILE A 126 -5.84 -12.54 -17.02
CA ILE A 126 -5.43 -11.33 -16.31
C ILE A 126 -3.98 -11.00 -16.66
N SER A 127 -3.78 -9.86 -17.34
CA SER A 127 -2.43 -9.34 -17.61
C SER A 127 -1.86 -8.61 -16.38
N ILE A 128 -0.83 -9.22 -15.78
CA ILE A 128 -0.06 -8.65 -14.68
C ILE A 128 1.43 -8.69 -14.97
N ASP A 129 2.15 -7.65 -14.54
CA ASP A 129 3.59 -7.57 -14.68
C ASP A 129 4.31 -8.39 -13.59
N GLU A 130 5.57 -8.73 -13.83
CA GLU A 130 6.39 -9.52 -12.91
C GLU A 130 6.52 -8.89 -11.51
N THR A 131 6.53 -7.56 -11.40
CA THR A 131 6.63 -6.90 -10.10
C THR A 131 5.35 -7.05 -9.29
N THR A 132 4.19 -7.01 -9.95
CA THR A 132 2.91 -7.32 -9.32
C THR A 132 2.85 -8.77 -8.85
N VAL A 133 3.26 -9.74 -9.68
CA VAL A 133 3.38 -11.15 -9.26
C VAL A 133 4.27 -11.28 -8.02
N GLY A 134 5.45 -10.64 -8.04
CA GLY A 134 6.38 -10.70 -6.92
C GLY A 134 5.81 -10.10 -5.63
N ARG A 135 5.03 -9.02 -5.71
CA ARG A 135 4.32 -8.43 -4.56
C ARG A 135 3.25 -9.36 -4.02
N GLU A 136 2.45 -9.97 -4.89
CA GLU A 136 1.41 -10.94 -4.50
C GLU A 136 2.05 -12.16 -3.80
N LEU A 137 3.12 -12.72 -4.36
CA LEU A 137 3.86 -13.83 -3.73
C LEU A 137 4.43 -13.43 -2.36
N LYS A 138 5.02 -12.24 -2.23
CA LYS A 138 5.54 -11.74 -0.96
C LYS A 138 4.42 -11.54 0.07
N ALA A 139 3.26 -11.02 -0.35
CA ALA A 139 2.10 -10.85 0.51
C ALA A 139 1.55 -12.18 1.03
N MET A 140 1.66 -13.25 0.23
CA MET A 140 1.35 -14.63 0.63
C MET A 140 2.47 -15.34 1.42
N GLY A 141 3.57 -14.65 1.72
CA GLY A 141 4.66 -15.18 2.55
C GLY A 141 5.76 -15.92 1.77
N PHE A 142 5.67 -16.04 0.45
CA PHE A 142 6.74 -16.66 -0.35
C PHE A 142 8.00 -15.80 -0.36
N ARG A 143 9.16 -16.45 -0.28
CA ARG A 143 10.47 -15.82 -0.40
C ARG A 143 11.26 -16.49 -1.52
N LYS A 144 12.03 -15.68 -2.24
CA LYS A 144 12.97 -16.20 -3.25
C LYS A 144 14.05 -17.02 -2.55
N LEU A 145 14.04 -18.32 -2.76
CA LEU A 145 15.18 -19.17 -2.43
C LEU A 145 16.28 -18.97 -3.47
N SER A 146 17.37 -18.30 -3.08
CA SER A 146 18.61 -18.33 -3.84
C SER A 146 19.45 -19.50 -3.34
N ALA A 147 19.74 -20.48 -4.20
CA ALA A 147 20.84 -21.40 -3.93
C ALA A 147 22.15 -20.59 -3.87
N ARG A 148 22.99 -20.81 -2.86
CA ARG A 148 24.36 -20.30 -2.91
C ARG A 148 25.08 -21.01 -4.05
N PRO A 149 25.69 -20.30 -5.01
CA PRO A 149 26.46 -20.95 -6.07
C PRO A 149 27.54 -21.84 -5.44
N ARG A 150 27.41 -23.15 -5.56
CA ARG A 150 28.50 -24.09 -5.26
C ARG A 150 29.26 -24.29 -6.57
N HIS A 151 30.51 -23.86 -6.60
CA HIS A 151 31.38 -24.01 -7.76
C HIS A 151 31.63 -25.50 -8.02
N HIS A 152 31.29 -26.00 -9.21
CA HIS A 152 31.42 -27.41 -9.58
C HIS A 152 32.88 -27.88 -9.74
N ALA A 153 33.86 -26.99 -9.62
CA ALA A 153 35.28 -27.32 -9.62
C ALA A 153 35.90 -27.08 -8.23
N GLN A 154 35.44 -27.82 -7.23
CA GLN A 154 36.28 -28.18 -6.08
C GLN A 154 36.60 -29.65 -6.24
N ASP A 155 37.81 -29.89 -6.71
CA ASP A 155 38.44 -31.20 -6.76
C ASP A 155 38.47 -31.81 -5.35
N VAL A 156 37.89 -33.00 -5.20
CA VAL A 156 37.71 -33.65 -3.89
C VAL A 156 39.06 -34.12 -3.34
N GLU A 157 40.04 -34.35 -4.21
CA GLU A 157 41.40 -34.79 -3.83
C GLU A 157 42.28 -33.64 -3.29
N ALA A 158 42.08 -32.40 -3.75
CA ALA A 158 42.88 -31.26 -3.27
C ALA A 158 42.58 -30.84 -1.81
N LEU A 159 41.46 -31.32 -1.24
CA LEU A 159 41.03 -30.97 0.12
C LEU A 159 41.62 -31.88 1.21
N GLU A 160 42.07 -33.09 0.85
CA GLU A 160 42.69 -34.06 1.77
C GLU A 160 44.14 -33.67 2.12
N ASP A 161 44.90 -33.11 1.17
CA ASP A 161 46.30 -32.71 1.40
C ASP A 161 46.43 -31.44 2.26
N PHE A 162 45.50 -30.49 2.09
CA PHE A 162 45.52 -29.23 2.86
C PHE A 162 45.20 -29.44 4.36
N LYS A 163 44.46 -30.50 4.69
CA LYS A 163 44.11 -30.84 6.08
C LYS A 163 45.24 -31.48 6.88
N LYS A 164 46.23 -32.10 6.23
CA LYS A 164 47.31 -32.83 6.93
C LYS A 164 48.49 -31.96 7.38
N ASN A 165 48.71 -30.78 6.79
CA ASN A 165 49.93 -29.99 7.04
C ASN A 165 49.74 -28.62 7.70
N SER A 166 48.53 -28.24 8.11
CA SER A 166 48.32 -26.95 8.77
C SER A 166 48.48 -27.07 10.29
N ARG A 167 49.62 -26.60 10.82
CA ARG A 167 49.79 -26.35 12.27
C ARG A 167 48.89 -25.18 12.69
N PRO A 168 48.16 -25.25 13.82
CA PRO A 168 47.39 -24.12 14.31
C PRO A 168 48.31 -23.09 14.97
N ASP A 169 48.85 -22.14 14.20
CA ASP A 169 49.47 -20.93 14.75
C ASP A 169 48.38 -19.92 15.09
N TRP A 170 47.73 -20.11 16.24
CA TRP A 170 46.93 -19.07 16.87
C TRP A 170 47.48 -18.78 18.26
N GLN A 171 48.26 -17.70 18.40
CA GLN A 171 48.56 -17.10 19.70
C GLN A 171 47.45 -16.10 20.07
N LYS A 172 46.87 -16.27 21.25
CA LYS A 172 45.92 -15.31 21.84
C LYS A 172 46.63 -13.98 22.12
N SER A 173 46.13 -12.88 21.58
CA SER A 173 46.58 -11.53 21.92
C SER A 173 46.13 -11.14 23.35
N LYS A 174 46.98 -10.40 24.07
CA LYS A 174 46.68 -9.91 25.43
C LYS A 174 45.59 -8.83 25.40
N PRO A 175 44.71 -8.75 26.42
CA PRO A 175 43.65 -7.74 26.47
C PRO A 175 44.21 -6.32 26.70
N PRO A 176 43.54 -5.27 26.19
CA PRO A 176 44.04 -3.90 26.29
C PRO A 176 43.87 -3.33 27.70
N TYR A 177 44.90 -2.61 28.17
CA TYR A 177 44.96 -1.89 29.45
C TYR A 177 44.01 -0.68 29.45
N ARG A 178 43.14 -0.57 30.47
CA ARG A 178 42.26 0.58 30.72
C ARG A 178 42.90 1.45 31.82
N ARG A 179 43.22 2.72 31.52
CA ARG A 179 43.57 3.71 32.55
C ARG A 179 42.29 4.27 33.18
N GLU A 180 42.23 4.30 34.50
CA GLU A 180 41.21 5.04 35.24
C GLU A 180 41.60 6.53 35.38
N PRO A 181 40.62 7.45 35.47
CA PRO A 181 40.87 8.89 35.51
C PRO A 181 41.14 9.37 36.95
N GLY A 182 42.10 10.28 37.09
CA GLY A 182 42.29 11.13 38.27
C GLY A 182 41.76 12.53 38.02
#